data_AF-A0A952QV72-F1
#
_entry.id   AF-A0A952QV72-F1
#
_cell.length_a   1.000
_cell.length_b   1.000
_cell.length_c   1.000
_cell.angle_alpha   90.00
_cell.angle_beta   90.00
_cell.angle_gamma   90.00
#
_symmetry.space_group_name_H-M   'P 1'
#
loop_
_entity.id
_entity.type
_entity.pdbx_description
1 polymer ?
#
loop_
_entity_poly.entity_id
_entity_poly.type
_entity_poly.pdbx_seq_one_letter_code
_entity_poly.pdbx_strand_id
1 'polypeptide(L)'
;MEAVQAISFAEFEENKVMRRFVERTLHLAIEACLDIGSHIISASGYREPLFGREVMDILMENGWLTSEDNRHLAGMVGFRNILVHDYATIDLDIVFQTLQNRVQDLRRFGDAVLAPLEQGGLIGDDDRA
;
A
#
# COMPACT_ATOMS: atom_id res chain seq x y z
N MET A 1 3.45 6.94 -12.02
CA MET A 1 1.99 7.20 -11.99
C MET A 1 1.64 8.66 -12.20
N GLU A 2 2.51 9.62 -11.83
CA GLU A 2 2.25 11.07 -11.96
C GLU A 2 1.80 11.50 -13.37
N ALA A 3 2.42 10.98 -14.43
CA ALA A 3 2.02 11.26 -15.81
C ALA A 3 0.58 10.81 -16.16
N VAL A 4 0.02 9.87 -15.39
CA VAL A 4 -1.32 9.32 -15.58
C VAL A 4 -2.35 9.99 -14.66
N GLN A 5 -1.93 10.78 -13.67
CA GLN A 5 -2.85 11.58 -12.86
C GLN A 5 -3.35 12.84 -13.60
N ALA A 6 -2.66 13.26 -14.67
CA ALA A 6 -3.05 14.43 -15.45
C ALA A 6 -4.23 14.18 -16.42
N ILE A 7 -4.73 12.95 -16.53
CA ILE A 7 -5.80 12.59 -17.47
C ILE A 7 -7.18 12.86 -16.88
N SER A 8 -8.14 13.17 -17.75
CA SER A 8 -9.55 13.31 -17.35
C SER A 8 -10.22 11.95 -17.10
N PHE A 9 -11.34 11.95 -16.37
CA PHE A 9 -12.13 10.73 -16.17
C PHE A 9 -12.65 10.14 -17.49
N ALA A 10 -13.10 10.98 -18.42
CA ALA A 10 -13.60 10.53 -19.73
C ALA A 10 -12.51 9.81 -20.54
N GLU A 11 -11.29 10.35 -20.57
CA GLU A 11 -10.15 9.70 -21.23
C GLU A 11 -9.76 8.38 -20.54
N PHE A 12 -9.86 8.33 -19.21
CA PHE A 12 -9.64 7.11 -18.44
C PHE A 12 -10.71 6.05 -18.76
N GLU A 13 -11.98 6.41 -18.80
CA GLU A 13 -13.10 5.51 -19.08
C GLU A 13 -13.01 4.90 -20.49
N GLU A 14 -12.69 5.70 -21.50
CA GLU A 14 -12.62 5.23 -22.88
C GLU A 14 -11.35 4.40 -23.17
N ASN A 15 -10.25 4.65 -22.45
CA ASN A 15 -8.96 4.01 -22.71
C ASN A 15 -8.75 2.71 -21.88
N LYS A 16 -9.12 1.57 -22.46
CA LYS A 16 -8.97 0.25 -21.83
C LYS A 16 -7.52 -0.13 -21.49
N VAL A 17 -6.54 0.29 -22.28
CA VAL A 17 -5.12 0.02 -22.00
C VAL A 17 -4.68 0.80 -20.76
N MET A 18 -5.08 2.06 -20.68
CA MET A 18 -4.79 2.93 -19.54
C MET A 18 -5.41 2.39 -18.24
N ARG A 19 -6.68 1.99 -18.28
CA ARG A 19 -7.37 1.39 -17.12
C ARG A 19 -6.62 0.19 -16.57
N ARG A 20 -6.30 -0.77 -17.45
CA ARG A 20 -5.55 -1.98 -17.07
C ARG A 20 -4.16 -1.66 -16.54
N PHE A 21 -3.49 -0.67 -17.13
CA PHE A 21 -2.21 -0.19 -16.62
C PHE A 21 -2.36 0.36 -15.19
N VAL A 22 -3.32 1.25 -14.94
CA VAL A 22 -3.57 1.85 -13.63
C VAL A 22 -3.95 0.79 -12.59
N GLU A 23 -4.94 -0.05 -12.87
CA GLU A 23 -5.39 -1.13 -11.99
C GLU A 23 -4.21 -2.04 -11.59
N ARG A 24 -3.44 -2.51 -12.58
CA ARG A 24 -2.31 -3.41 -12.31
C ARG A 24 -1.20 -2.72 -11.54
N THR A 25 -0.91 -1.47 -11.84
CA THR A 25 0.16 -0.73 -11.16
C THR A 25 -0.25 -0.41 -9.72
N LEU A 26 -1.50 -0.04 -9.44
CA LEU A 26 -2.02 0.16 -8.09
C LEU A 26 -1.97 -1.14 -7.28
N HIS A 27 -2.45 -2.24 -7.86
CA HIS A 27 -2.38 -3.56 -7.24
C HIS A 27 -0.93 -3.91 -6.87
N LEU A 28 0.01 -3.85 -7.81
CA LEU A 28 1.42 -4.18 -7.55
C LEU A 28 2.05 -3.29 -6.48
N ALA A 29 1.71 -1.99 -6.45
CA ALA A 29 2.25 -1.08 -5.45
C ALA A 29 1.72 -1.38 -4.04
N ILE A 30 0.45 -1.78 -3.91
CA ILE A 30 -0.14 -2.19 -2.62
C ILE A 30 0.50 -3.50 -2.13
N GLU A 31 0.70 -4.48 -3.02
CA GLU A 31 1.39 -5.74 -2.69
C GLU A 31 2.82 -5.49 -2.23
N ALA A 32 3.56 -4.62 -2.92
CA ALA A 32 4.92 -4.28 -2.51
C ALA A 32 4.95 -3.70 -1.10
N CYS A 33 3.98 -2.88 -0.70
CA CYS A 33 3.88 -2.37 0.66
C CYS A 33 3.61 -3.49 1.68
N LEU A 34 2.74 -4.43 1.35
CA LEU A 34 2.44 -5.60 2.19
C LEU A 34 3.66 -6.52 2.34
N ASP A 35 4.39 -6.78 1.26
CA ASP A 35 5.59 -7.61 1.25
C ASP A 35 6.69 -6.98 2.11
N ILE A 36 6.93 -5.67 1.94
CA ILE A 36 7.90 -4.93 2.77
C ILE A 36 7.48 -4.99 4.25
N GLY A 37 6.21 -4.73 4.55
CA GLY A 37 5.72 -4.78 5.92
C GLY A 37 5.85 -6.16 6.55
N SER A 38 5.50 -7.21 5.80
CA SER A 38 5.64 -8.60 6.25
C SER A 38 7.10 -8.98 6.47
N HIS A 39 8.01 -8.48 5.62
CA HIS A 39 9.44 -8.68 5.80
C HIS A 39 9.96 -8.02 7.08
N ILE A 40 9.54 -6.78 7.37
CA ILE A 40 9.88 -6.06 8.61
C ILE A 40 9.37 -6.83 9.83
N ILE A 41 8.11 -7.27 9.81
CA ILE A 41 7.48 -8.06 10.88
C ILE A 41 8.29 -9.33 11.16
N SER A 42 8.63 -10.08 10.12
CA SER A 42 9.38 -11.33 10.22
C SER A 42 10.80 -11.07 10.74
N ALA A 43 11.50 -10.07 10.21
CA ALA A 43 12.86 -9.72 10.63
C ALA A 43 12.94 -9.19 12.06
N SER A 44 11.84 -8.63 12.58
CA SER A 44 11.78 -8.05 13.93
C SER A 44 11.17 -8.98 14.98
N GLY A 45 10.80 -10.22 14.60
CA GLY A 45 10.21 -11.21 15.51
C GLY A 45 8.83 -10.82 16.06
N TYR A 46 8.07 -9.98 15.35
CA TYR A 46 6.73 -9.58 15.75
C TYR A 46 5.72 -10.73 15.54
N ARG A 47 4.47 -10.52 16.00
CA ARG A 47 3.39 -11.50 15.77
C ARG A 47 3.14 -11.68 14.26
N GLU A 48 2.84 -12.91 13.85
CA GLU A 48 2.52 -13.23 12.46
C GLU A 48 1.15 -12.61 12.06
N PRO A 49 1.04 -11.95 10.90
CA PRO A 49 -0.24 -11.48 10.36
C PRO A 49 -1.07 -12.66 9.84
N LEU A 50 -2.35 -12.75 10.20
CA LEU A 50 -3.28 -13.73 9.62
C LEU A 50 -3.91 -13.21 8.32
N PHE A 51 -4.00 -11.88 8.18
CA PHE A 51 -4.55 -11.20 7.00
C PHE A 51 -3.67 -10.03 6.57
N GLY A 52 -3.71 -9.67 5.28
CA GLY A 52 -2.92 -8.54 4.76
C GLY A 52 -3.19 -7.20 5.46
N ARG A 53 -4.40 -6.96 5.97
CA ARG A 53 -4.70 -5.73 6.76
C ARG A 53 -3.91 -5.69 8.07
N GLU A 54 -3.70 -6.85 8.70
CA GLU A 54 -2.99 -6.91 9.97
C GLU A 54 -1.52 -6.52 9.84
N VAL A 55 -0.93 -6.61 8.63
CA VAL A 55 0.43 -6.13 8.39
C VAL A 55 0.55 -4.66 8.81
N MET A 56 -0.40 -3.81 8.40
CA MET A 56 -0.38 -2.39 8.73
C MET A 56 -0.66 -2.14 10.22
N ASP A 57 -1.56 -2.95 10.81
CA ASP A 57 -1.86 -2.88 12.25
C ASP A 57 -0.64 -3.24 13.09
N ILE A 58 0.08 -4.31 12.76
CA ILE A 58 1.28 -4.75 13.48
C ILE A 58 2.40 -3.72 13.36
N LEU A 59 2.60 -3.13 12.17
CA LEU A 59 3.58 -2.06 11.99
C LEU A 59 3.25 -0.83 12.83
N MET A 60 1.97 -0.44 12.91
CA MET A 60 1.52 0.64 13.79
C MET A 60 1.71 0.30 15.28
N GLU A 61 1.34 -0.91 15.71
CA GLU A 61 1.54 -1.41 17.08
C GLU A 61 3.00 -1.29 17.52
N ASN A 62 3.95 -1.48 16.59
CA ASN A 62 5.39 -1.43 16.84
C ASN A 62 6.04 -0.08 16.47
N GLY A 63 5.24 0.96 16.22
CA GLY A 63 5.72 2.34 16.03
C GLY A 63 6.31 2.67 14.66
N TRP A 64 6.17 1.78 13.66
CA TRP A 64 6.58 2.06 12.28
C TRP A 64 5.61 2.97 11.55
N LEU A 65 4.33 2.93 11.92
CA LEU A 65 3.26 3.72 11.30
C LEU A 65 2.48 4.49 12.36
N THR A 66 2.01 5.68 12.00
CA THR A 66 1.04 6.40 12.84
C THR A 66 -0.36 5.79 12.66
N SER A 67 -1.27 6.08 13.58
CA SER A 67 -2.68 5.67 13.42
C SER A 67 -3.35 6.31 12.20
N GLU A 68 -2.84 7.45 11.73
CA GLU A 68 -3.32 8.07 10.49
C GLU A 68 -2.84 7.29 9.26
N ASP A 69 -1.54 6.95 9.20
CA ASP A 69 -0.98 6.13 8.11
C ASP A 69 -1.69 4.78 8.03
N ASN A 70 -1.89 4.12 9.17
CA ASN A 70 -2.58 2.83 9.22
C ASN A 70 -4.01 2.92 8.66
N ARG A 71 -4.79 3.95 9.03
CA ARG A 71 -6.14 4.14 8.47
C ARG A 71 -6.13 4.29 6.95
N HIS A 72 -5.19 5.07 6.42
CA HIS A 72 -5.10 5.28 4.98
C HIS A 72 -4.67 4.00 4.23
N LEU A 73 -3.66 3.30 4.76
CA LEU A 73 -3.11 2.09 4.16
C LEU A 73 -4.04 0.88 4.28
N ALA A 74 -4.73 0.70 5.40
CA ALA A 74 -5.74 -0.34 5.56
C ALA A 74 -6.89 -0.20 4.54
N GLY A 75 -7.21 1.04 4.15
CA GLY A 75 -8.13 1.34 3.05
C GLY A 75 -7.58 0.89 1.69
N MET A 76 -6.29 1.14 1.41
CA MET A 76 -5.63 0.70 0.18
C MET A 76 -5.54 -0.83 0.07
N VAL A 77 -5.24 -1.52 1.16
CA VAL A 77 -5.26 -2.99 1.22
C VAL A 77 -6.66 -3.54 0.92
N GLY A 78 -7.71 -2.90 1.45
CA GLY A 78 -9.10 -3.24 1.12
C GLY A 78 -9.43 -3.03 -0.35
N PHE A 79 -8.99 -1.92 -0.94
CA PHE A 79 -9.19 -1.62 -2.36
C PHE A 79 -8.51 -2.66 -3.28
N ARG A 80 -7.32 -3.16 -2.90
CA ARG A 80 -6.66 -4.25 -3.64
C ARG A 80 -7.54 -5.51 -3.73
N ASN A 81 -8.34 -5.83 -2.72
CA ASN A 81 -9.26 -6.97 -2.80
C ASN A 81 -10.38 -6.74 -3.81
N ILE A 82 -10.91 -5.53 -3.90
CA ILE A 82 -11.92 -5.15 -4.89
C ILE A 82 -11.34 -5.23 -6.31
N LEU A 83 -10.10 -4.73 -6.50
CA LEU A 83 -9.41 -4.81 -7.79
C LEU A 83 -9.19 -6.24 -8.28
N VAL A 84 -9.04 -7.23 -7.39
CA VAL A 84 -8.68 -8.61 -7.75
C VAL A 84 -9.90 -9.53 -7.81
N HIS A 85 -10.88 -9.35 -6.93
CA HIS A 85 -12.01 -10.28 -6.80
C HIS A 85 -13.26 -9.83 -7.57
N ASP A 86 -13.51 -8.52 -7.68
CA ASP A 86 -14.74 -7.98 -8.28
C ASP A 86 -14.54 -7.50 -9.73
N TYR A 87 -13.57 -8.07 -10.45
CA TYR A 87 -13.18 -7.68 -11.82
C TYR A 87 -14.34 -7.51 -12.82
N ALA A 88 -15.48 -8.18 -12.60
CA ALA A 88 -16.66 -8.09 -13.44
C ALA A 88 -17.48 -6.80 -13.24
N THR A 89 -17.27 -6.06 -12.15
CA THR A 89 -18.09 -4.92 -11.73
C THR A 89 -17.28 -3.82 -11.03
N ILE A 90 -15.97 -3.74 -11.31
CA ILE A 90 -15.13 -2.67 -10.76
C ILE A 90 -15.71 -1.32 -11.18
N ASP A 91 -16.11 -0.55 -10.18
CA ASP A 91 -16.53 0.83 -10.36
C ASP A 91 -15.31 1.68 -10.75
N LEU A 92 -15.31 2.14 -12.01
CA LEU A 92 -14.23 2.93 -12.58
C LEU A 92 -14.03 4.25 -11.84
N ASP A 93 -15.10 4.79 -11.21
CA ASP A 93 -14.99 5.98 -10.37
C ASP A 93 -14.09 5.68 -9.16
N ILE A 94 -14.24 4.54 -8.51
CA ILE A 94 -13.41 4.17 -7.34
C ILE A 94 -11.94 4.05 -7.76
N VAL A 95 -11.65 3.42 -8.90
CA VAL A 95 -10.27 3.28 -9.40
C VAL A 95 -9.68 4.65 -9.73
N PHE A 96 -10.43 5.50 -10.43
CA PHE A 96 -9.96 6.82 -10.81
C PHE A 96 -9.75 7.71 -9.57
N GLN A 97 -10.67 7.70 -8.61
CA GLN A 97 -10.52 8.43 -7.34
C GLN A 97 -9.33 7.93 -6.54
N THR A 98 -9.05 6.61 -6.55
CA THR A 98 -7.86 6.05 -5.89
C THR A 98 -6.58 6.52 -6.59
N LEU A 99 -6.55 6.50 -7.92
CA LEU A 99 -5.42 7.01 -8.71
C LEU A 99 -5.15 8.49 -8.40
N GLN A 100 -6.19 9.32 -8.33
CA GLN A 100 -6.05 10.76 -8.12
C GLN A 100 -5.67 11.10 -6.68
N ASN A 101 -6.31 10.44 -5.71
CA ASN A 101 -6.32 10.92 -4.34
C ASN A 101 -5.69 9.98 -3.32
N ARG A 102 -5.19 8.80 -3.69
CA ARG A 102 -4.70 7.81 -2.71
C ARG A 102 -3.32 7.24 -3.05
N VAL A 103 -2.75 7.56 -4.21
CA VAL A 103 -1.38 7.14 -4.58
C VAL A 103 -0.35 7.67 -3.59
N GLN A 104 -0.58 8.86 -3.01
CA GLN A 104 0.29 9.44 -2.00
C GLN A 104 0.32 8.64 -0.70
N ASP A 105 -0.71 7.84 -0.40
CA ASP A 105 -0.71 6.99 0.80
C ASP A 105 0.38 5.91 0.69
N LEU A 106 0.58 5.37 -0.51
CA LEU A 106 1.64 4.40 -0.79
C LEU A 106 3.03 5.04 -0.66
N ARG A 107 3.16 6.32 -1.06
CA ARG A 107 4.39 7.08 -0.86
C ARG A 107 4.66 7.32 0.64
N ARG A 108 3.63 7.70 1.41
CA ARG A 108 3.72 7.88 2.86
C ARG A 108 4.21 6.62 3.56
N PHE A 109 3.73 5.44 3.15
CA PHE A 109 4.27 4.18 3.65
C PHE A 109 5.77 4.05 3.37
N GLY A 110 6.20 4.29 2.14
CA GLY A 110 7.61 4.26 1.75
C GLY A 110 8.47 5.19 2.61
N ASP A 111 8.02 6.43 2.80
CA ASP A 111 8.72 7.42 3.62
C ASP A 111 8.79 6.98 5.11
N ALA A 112 7.69 6.41 5.63
CA ALA A 112 7.61 5.93 7.01
C ALA A 112 8.53 4.74 7.29
N VAL A 113 8.70 3.81 6.33
CA VAL A 113 9.60 2.66 6.50
C VAL A 113 11.06 2.99 6.20
N LEU A 114 11.34 3.97 5.33
CA LEU A 114 12.71 4.39 5.01
C LEU A 114 13.36 5.19 6.13
N ALA A 115 12.60 6.10 6.77
CA ALA A 115 13.17 7.00 7.78
C ALA A 115 13.88 6.29 8.95
N PRO A 116 13.37 5.16 9.49
CA PRO A 116 14.08 4.39 10.52
C PRO A 116 15.28 3.60 9.99
N LEU A 117 15.21 3.09 8.76
CA LEU A 117 16.28 2.30 8.14
C LEU A 117 17.54 3.13 7.87
N GLU A 118 17.36 4.41 7.49
CA GLU A 118 18.47 5.34 7.28
C GLU A 118 19.15 5.76 8.60
N GLN A 119 18.43 5.65 9.73
CA GLN A 119 18.92 5.99 11.07
C GLN A 119 19.62 4.82 11.77
N GLY A 120 19.75 3.67 11.09
CA GLY A 120 20.46 2.49 11.61
C GLY A 120 19.75 1.77 12.76
N GLY A 121 18.47 2.06 13.00
CA GLY A 121 17.75 1.57 14.16
C GLY A 121 16.33 1.21 13.81
N LEU A 122 16.03 -0.09 13.88
CA LEU A 122 14.77 -0.71 14.32
C LEU A 122 14.75 -2.23 14.03
N ILE A 123 15.69 -2.74 13.22
CA ILE A 123 15.98 -4.17 13.15
C ILE A 123 16.97 -4.47 14.28
N GLY A 124 16.47 -5.03 15.37
CA GLY A 124 17.20 -5.18 16.63
C GLY A 124 18.58 -5.81 16.45
N ASP A 125 19.59 -5.09 16.93
CA ASP A 125 20.93 -5.59 17.23
C ASP A 125 20.95 -6.54 18.45
N ASP A 126 19.82 -7.17 18.81
CA ASP A 126 19.64 -7.94 20.04
C ASP A 126 19.78 -9.46 19.85
N ASP A 127 20.22 -9.92 18.68
CA ASP A 127 20.47 -11.35 18.37
C ASP A 127 21.96 -11.73 18.42
N ARG A 128 22.72 -11.10 19.32
CA ARG A 128 24.10 -11.49 19.67
C ARG A 128 24.32 -11.53 21.18
N ALA A 129 23.73 -12.51 21.85
CA ALA A 129 24.17 -12.97 23.18
C ALA A 129 24.09 -14.50 23.28
#